data_AF-A0A937TS70-F1
#
_entry.id   AF-A0A937TS70-F1
#
_cell.length_a   1.000
_cell.length_b   1.000
_cell.length_c   1.000
_cell.angle_alpha   90.00
_cell.angle_beta   90.00
_cell.angle_gamma   90.00
#
_symmetry.space_group_name_H-M   'P 1'
#
loop_
_entity.id
_entity.type
_entity.pdbx_description
1 polymer ?
#
loop_
_entity_poly.entity_id
_entity_poly.type
_entity_poly.pdbx_seq_one_letter_code
_entity_poly.pdbx_strand_id
1 'polypeptide(L)'
;MKDKIAAIILFSVFIFNFTLISQSNIYCDENNIVQVISLSETIELHKPLKIEEILYYKDGGTIGFVIKDSKGKIFQFCLDGRMRVATEPGFLGELKNLMTTQKPYHFYFEVTHPEGSGAQEIPIGGKEEESIAVILEHIMSEKLSDEQMVKLNSADCSQFSKEEFKDCVVLGIIKKIKDRQDRNIIK
;
A
#
# COMPACT_ATOMS: atom_id res chain seq x y z
N MET A 1 -44.51 13.83 24.57
CA MET A 1 -44.15 12.38 24.56
C MET A 1 -43.82 11.91 23.14
N LYS A 2 -44.59 12.31 22.12
CA LYS A 2 -44.32 11.98 20.71
C LYS A 2 -42.97 12.50 20.20
N ASP A 3 -42.51 13.67 20.66
CA ASP A 3 -41.26 14.28 20.18
C ASP A 3 -39.98 13.59 20.69
N LYS A 4 -40.07 12.87 21.82
CA LYS A 4 -38.93 12.11 22.36
C LYS A 4 -38.69 10.79 21.62
N ILE A 5 -39.72 10.23 21.01
CA ILE A 5 -39.63 8.98 20.24
C ILE A 5 -39.00 9.24 18.87
N ALA A 6 -39.32 10.37 18.23
CA ALA A 6 -38.73 10.77 16.96
C ALA A 6 -37.21 10.99 17.06
N ALA A 7 -36.74 11.63 18.14
CA ALA A 7 -35.32 11.86 18.38
C ALA A 7 -34.52 10.55 18.59
N ILE A 8 -35.11 9.56 19.27
CA ILE A 8 -34.46 8.25 19.49
C ILE A 8 -34.36 7.45 18.18
N ILE A 9 -35.37 7.53 17.31
CA ILE A 9 -35.36 6.86 16.00
C ILE A 9 -34.34 7.52 15.04
N LEU A 10 -34.24 8.85 15.04
CA LEU A 10 -33.23 9.56 14.25
C LEU A 10 -31.81 9.25 14.74
N PHE A 11 -31.61 9.16 16.06
CA PHE A 11 -30.30 8.84 16.63
C PHE A 11 -29.90 7.38 16.38
N SER A 12 -30.84 6.43 16.40
CA SER A 12 -30.55 5.02 16.09
C SER A 12 -30.30 4.76 14.59
N VAL A 13 -30.98 5.47 13.68
CA VAL A 13 -30.67 5.42 12.23
C VAL A 13 -29.31 6.06 11.93
N PHE A 14 -28.92 7.10 12.67
CA PHE A 14 -27.60 7.71 12.54
C PHE A 14 -26.50 6.77 13.04
N ILE A 15 -26.70 6.07 14.16
CA ILE A 15 -25.77 5.05 14.65
C ILE A 15 -25.70 3.86 13.68
N PHE A 16 -26.80 3.40 13.09
CA PHE A 16 -26.78 2.27 12.16
C PHE A 16 -26.04 2.58 10.84
N ASN A 17 -26.08 3.83 10.38
CA ASN A 17 -25.24 4.27 9.25
C ASN A 17 -23.77 4.49 9.66
N PHE A 18 -23.50 4.78 10.93
CA PHE A 18 -22.14 4.97 11.43
C PHE A 18 -21.44 3.64 11.76
N THR A 19 -22.18 2.57 12.08
CA THR A 19 -21.63 1.22 12.31
C THR A 19 -21.49 0.39 11.03
N LEU A 20 -21.70 0.97 9.84
CA LEU A 20 -20.99 0.56 8.63
C LEU A 20 -19.58 1.17 8.66
N ILE A 21 -18.89 0.95 9.78
CA ILE A 21 -17.45 1.08 9.88
C ILE A 21 -16.91 0.03 8.93
N SER A 22 -16.66 0.47 7.70
CA SER A 22 -15.59 0.04 6.81
C SER A 22 -14.88 -1.19 7.39
N GLN A 23 -15.43 -2.38 7.15
CA GLN A 23 -14.55 -3.52 6.99
C GLN A 23 -14.00 -3.33 5.59
N SER A 24 -12.70 -3.12 5.46
CA SER A 24 -11.98 -3.23 4.19
C SER A 24 -12.11 -4.67 3.74
N ASN A 25 -13.27 -5.00 3.22
CA ASN A 25 -13.53 -6.29 2.65
C ASN A 25 -12.88 -6.26 1.28
N ILE A 26 -11.63 -6.69 1.23
CA ILE A 26 -11.03 -7.12 -0.02
C ILE A 26 -11.79 -8.38 -0.40
N TYR A 27 -12.90 -8.19 -1.11
CA TYR A 27 -13.68 -9.29 -1.64
C TYR A 27 -12.98 -9.79 -2.90
N CYS A 28 -12.39 -10.98 -2.82
CA CYS A 28 -12.24 -11.81 -4.00
C CYS A 28 -13.60 -12.46 -4.27
N ASP A 29 -14.38 -11.80 -5.11
CA ASP A 29 -15.62 -12.33 -5.66
C ASP A 29 -15.32 -13.53 -6.59
N GLU A 30 -16.23 -14.52 -6.63
CA GLU A 30 -16.26 -15.63 -7.61
C GLU A 30 -16.14 -15.15 -9.07
N ASN A 31 -16.47 -13.87 -9.34
CA ASN A 31 -16.33 -13.18 -10.62
C ASN A 31 -14.95 -12.58 -10.90
N ASN A 32 -13.89 -12.97 -10.19
CA ASN A 32 -12.51 -12.55 -10.50
C ASN A 32 -12.26 -11.03 -10.35
N ILE A 33 -12.95 -10.36 -9.41
CA ILE A 33 -12.75 -8.93 -9.13
C ILE A 33 -12.04 -8.78 -7.78
N VAL A 34 -11.06 -7.90 -7.70
CA VAL A 34 -10.46 -7.42 -6.44
C VAL A 34 -10.80 -5.94 -6.29
N GLN A 35 -11.40 -5.55 -5.18
CA GLN A 35 -11.70 -4.14 -4.88
C GLN A 35 -10.62 -3.55 -3.98
N VAL A 36 -10.05 -2.42 -4.40
CA VAL A 36 -9.19 -1.58 -3.55
C VAL A 36 -9.97 -0.33 -3.21
N ILE A 37 -10.10 -0.05 -1.92
CA ILE A 37 -10.60 1.25 -1.49
C ILE A 37 -9.45 2.23 -1.71
N SER A 38 -9.65 3.23 -2.56
CA SER A 38 -8.82 4.45 -2.58
C SER A 38 -9.51 5.52 -1.73
N LEU A 39 -8.74 6.53 -1.30
CA LEU A 39 -9.17 7.64 -0.44
C LEU A 39 -10.43 8.41 -0.92
N SER A 40 -10.88 8.20 -2.15
CA SER A 40 -12.08 8.82 -2.72
C SER A 40 -12.96 7.91 -3.59
N GLU A 41 -12.47 6.76 -4.04
CA GLU A 41 -13.18 5.89 -5.00
C GLU A 41 -12.84 4.41 -4.77
N THR A 42 -13.78 3.52 -5.08
CA THR A 42 -13.51 2.07 -5.13
C THR A 42 -12.89 1.74 -6.48
N ILE A 43 -11.68 1.18 -6.46
CA ILE A 43 -10.99 0.70 -7.64
C ILE A 43 -11.32 -0.77 -7.84
N GLU A 44 -11.94 -1.09 -8.98
CA GLU A 44 -12.15 -2.47 -9.41
C GLU A 44 -10.94 -2.96 -10.22
N LEU A 45 -10.39 -4.11 -9.82
CA LEU A 45 -9.31 -4.82 -10.51
C LEU A 45 -9.84 -6.15 -11.05
N HIS A 46 -9.58 -6.43 -12.33
CA HIS A 46 -10.05 -7.66 -12.98
C HIS A 46 -8.91 -8.68 -13.13
N LYS A 47 -9.07 -9.88 -12.57
CA LYS A 47 -8.07 -10.95 -12.70
C LYS A 47 -8.02 -11.51 -14.13
N PRO A 48 -6.90 -12.13 -14.55
CA PRO A 48 -5.63 -12.23 -13.83
C PRO A 48 -4.91 -10.87 -13.70
N LEU A 49 -4.33 -10.64 -12.53
CA LEU A 49 -3.48 -9.48 -12.26
C LEU A 49 -2.03 -9.83 -12.53
N LYS A 50 -1.26 -8.89 -13.08
CA LYS A 50 0.16 -9.10 -13.40
C LYS A 50 1.00 -7.91 -12.99
N ILE A 51 2.15 -8.18 -12.38
CA ILE A 51 3.22 -7.19 -12.22
C ILE A 51 3.87 -7.01 -13.60
N GLU A 52 3.59 -5.90 -14.27
CA GLU A 52 4.14 -5.61 -15.60
C GLU A 52 5.58 -5.11 -15.47
N GLU A 53 5.84 -4.24 -14.49
CA GLU A 53 7.15 -3.61 -14.31
C GLU A 53 7.50 -3.37 -12.84
N ILE A 54 8.80 -3.47 -12.53
CA ILE A 54 9.41 -2.98 -11.30
C ILE A 54 10.49 -1.97 -11.70
N LEU A 55 10.45 -0.79 -11.08
CA LEU A 55 11.30 0.35 -11.35
C LEU A 55 12.11 0.67 -10.09
N TYR A 56 13.42 0.83 -10.24
CA TYR A 56 14.30 1.34 -9.19
C TYR A 56 14.85 2.68 -9.63
N TYR A 57 14.71 3.67 -8.76
CA TYR A 57 15.25 4.99 -9.04
C TYR A 57 16.67 5.10 -8.51
N LYS A 58 17.44 5.97 -9.17
CA LYS A 58 18.83 6.27 -8.80
C LYS A 58 18.96 6.92 -7.42
N ASP A 59 17.84 7.37 -6.85
CA ASP A 59 17.79 7.97 -5.53
C ASP A 59 18.01 6.95 -4.39
N GLY A 60 18.15 5.66 -4.71
CA GLY A 60 18.60 4.61 -3.79
C GLY A 60 17.55 4.20 -2.76
N GLY A 61 16.30 4.65 -2.91
CA GLY A 61 15.22 4.33 -1.99
C GLY A 61 13.86 4.17 -2.66
N THR A 62 13.62 4.79 -3.80
CA THR A 62 12.30 4.72 -4.44
C THR A 62 12.16 3.46 -5.28
N ILE A 63 11.09 2.69 -5.01
CA ILE A 63 10.70 1.52 -5.77
C ILE A 63 9.31 1.77 -6.36
N GLY A 64 9.25 1.85 -7.70
CA GLY A 64 7.99 1.90 -8.43
C GLY A 64 7.59 0.52 -8.91
N PHE A 65 6.29 0.25 -9.01
CA PHE A 65 5.81 -0.96 -9.68
C PHE A 65 4.48 -0.71 -10.39
N VAL A 66 4.22 -1.54 -11.40
CA VAL A 66 3.05 -1.42 -12.26
C VAL A 66 2.27 -2.71 -12.24
N ILE A 67 0.99 -2.63 -11.89
CA ILE A 67 0.04 -3.73 -11.99
C ILE A 67 -0.84 -3.51 -13.21
N LYS A 68 -1.00 -4.55 -14.02
CA LYS A 68 -1.95 -4.60 -15.13
C LYS A 68 -3.02 -5.63 -14.86
N ASP A 69 -4.26 -5.25 -15.08
CA ASP A 69 -5.41 -6.15 -14.97
C ASP A 69 -5.74 -6.83 -16.32
N SER A 70 -6.71 -7.74 -16.32
CA SER A 70 -7.11 -8.47 -17.53
C SER A 70 -7.86 -7.63 -18.56
N LYS A 71 -8.41 -6.48 -18.17
CA LYS A 71 -8.99 -5.49 -19.07
C LYS A 71 -7.94 -4.54 -19.68
N GLY A 72 -6.68 -4.68 -19.28
CA GLY A 72 -5.57 -3.85 -19.74
C GLY A 72 -5.46 -2.52 -19.00
N LYS A 73 -6.20 -2.32 -17.90
CA LYS A 73 -6.05 -1.15 -17.03
C LYS A 73 -4.73 -1.26 -16.28
N ILE A 74 -4.04 -0.13 -16.17
CA ILE A 74 -2.72 -0.01 -15.58
C ILE A 74 -2.83 0.77 -14.28
N PHE A 75 -2.17 0.27 -13.24
CA PHE A 75 -2.11 0.86 -11.91
C PHE A 75 -0.66 1.04 -11.52
N GLN A 76 -0.29 2.27 -11.20
CA GLN A 76 1.08 2.62 -10.86
C GLN A 76 1.18 2.88 -9.36
N PHE A 77 2.19 2.29 -8.75
CA PHE A 77 2.46 2.42 -7.34
C PHE A 77 3.91 2.79 -7.11
N CYS A 78 4.14 3.47 -6.00
CA CYS A 78 5.47 3.90 -5.62
C CYS A 78 5.65 3.81 -4.11
N LEU A 79 6.67 3.08 -3.70
CA LEU A 79 7.15 3.04 -2.33
C LEU A 79 8.37 3.96 -2.21
N ASP A 80 8.21 5.10 -1.54
CA ASP A 80 9.34 5.99 -1.25
C ASP A 80 10.11 5.43 -0.05
N GLY A 81 11.26 4.81 -0.35
CA GLY A 81 12.23 4.28 0.61
C GLY A 81 13.25 5.32 1.10
N ARG A 82 13.10 6.60 0.78
CA ARG A 82 14.08 7.61 1.21
C ARG A 82 13.74 8.08 2.62
N MET A 83 14.68 7.91 3.54
CA MET A 83 14.76 8.79 4.70
C MET A 83 15.35 10.12 4.22
N ARG A 84 14.54 11.20 4.19
CA ARG A 84 15.14 12.54 4.12
C ARG A 84 15.79 12.83 5.47
N VAL A 85 17.10 12.60 5.57
CA VAL A 85 17.92 13.16 6.65
C VAL A 85 17.93 14.67 6.45
N ALA A 86 17.30 15.40 7.37
CA ALA A 86 17.37 16.84 7.38
C ALA A 86 18.78 17.27 7.80
N THR A 87 19.63 17.58 6.82
CA THR A 87 20.91 18.30 7.00
C THR A 87 21.01 19.26 5.81
N GLU A 88 21.20 20.57 5.97
CA GLU A 88 22.21 21.20 6.82
C GLU A 88 21.68 22.38 7.66
N PRO A 89 22.10 22.48 8.93
CA PRO A 89 21.98 23.70 9.70
C PRO A 89 23.20 24.60 9.46
N GLY A 90 23.02 25.70 8.74
CA GLY A 90 23.80 26.90 9.06
C GLY A 90 23.53 27.27 10.53
N PHE A 91 24.51 27.90 11.19
CA PHE A 91 24.66 28.26 12.63
C PHE A 91 23.40 28.65 13.47
N LEU A 92 22.23 28.80 12.85
CA LEU A 92 20.87 28.75 13.43
C LEU A 92 20.33 27.32 13.68
N GLY A 93 21.21 26.31 13.64
CA GLY A 93 20.89 24.88 13.72
C GLY A 93 20.45 24.34 15.06
N GLU A 94 20.65 25.09 16.13
CA GLU A 94 20.47 24.56 17.49
C GLU A 94 19.09 24.87 18.09
N LEU A 95 18.30 25.77 17.48
CA LEU A 95 16.98 26.17 18.01
C LEU A 95 15.76 25.78 17.14
N LYS A 96 15.96 25.24 15.93
CA LYS A 96 14.88 24.75 15.07
C LYS A 96 14.98 23.23 14.88
N ASN A 97 14.11 22.48 15.55
CA ASN A 97 13.66 21.11 15.17
C ASN A 97 14.59 19.92 15.46
N LEU A 98 15.16 19.76 16.65
CA LEU A 98 14.64 18.95 17.79
C LEU A 98 13.30 18.18 17.72
N MET A 99 12.54 18.19 16.61
CA MET A 99 11.50 17.21 16.28
C MET A 99 11.76 16.77 14.84
N THR A 100 12.74 15.89 14.69
CA THR A 100 13.14 15.28 13.42
C THR A 100 11.95 14.52 12.82
N THR A 101 11.11 15.19 12.05
CA THR A 101 10.18 14.52 11.13
C THR A 101 11.02 13.96 9.99
N GLN A 102 11.70 12.83 10.24
CA GLN A 102 11.91 11.89 9.14
C GLN A 102 10.55 11.75 8.50
N LYS A 103 10.40 12.19 7.24
CA LYS A 103 9.17 11.87 6.52
C LYS A 103 9.05 10.35 6.57
N PRO A 104 7.98 9.81 7.16
CA PRO A 104 7.84 8.38 7.25
C PRO A 104 7.83 7.83 5.83
N TYR A 105 8.25 6.59 5.67
CA TYR A 105 8.25 6.00 4.35
C TYR A 105 6.82 5.94 3.79
N HIS A 106 6.52 6.71 2.74
CA HIS A 106 5.18 6.81 2.18
C HIS A 106 4.99 5.83 1.03
N PHE A 107 3.73 5.46 0.82
CA PHE A 107 3.28 4.71 -0.34
C PHE A 107 2.43 5.65 -1.20
N TYR A 108 2.55 5.57 -2.52
CA TYR A 108 1.84 6.45 -3.44
C TYR A 108 1.15 5.65 -4.55
N PHE A 109 0.04 6.19 -5.04
CA PHE A 109 -0.79 5.64 -6.12
C PHE A 109 -0.85 6.60 -7.33
N GLU A 110 -1.15 6.05 -8.51
CA GLU A 110 -1.16 6.70 -9.84
C GLU A 110 0.19 7.27 -10.31
N VAL A 111 1.28 6.88 -9.64
CA VAL A 111 2.63 7.30 -10.01
C VAL A 111 3.64 6.20 -9.72
N THR A 112 4.72 6.19 -10.50
CA THR A 112 5.88 5.33 -10.26
C THR A 112 7.00 6.04 -9.47
N HIS A 113 6.89 7.34 -9.22
CA HIS A 113 7.83 8.16 -8.44
C HIS A 113 7.03 9.16 -7.58
N PRO A 114 7.43 9.48 -6.34
CA PRO A 114 6.63 10.31 -5.42
C PRO A 114 6.45 11.76 -5.90
N GLU A 115 7.34 12.25 -6.77
CA GLU A 115 7.25 13.60 -7.34
C GLU A 115 6.48 13.64 -8.68
N GLY A 116 5.86 12.51 -9.08
CA GLY A 116 5.02 12.44 -10.26
C GLY A 116 3.76 13.29 -10.13
N SER A 117 3.32 13.89 -11.23
CA SER A 117 2.02 14.56 -11.28
C SER A 117 0.90 13.56 -11.04
N GLY A 118 -0.02 13.86 -10.12
CA GLY A 118 -1.12 12.97 -9.77
C GLY A 118 -0.80 11.97 -8.65
N ALA A 119 0.37 12.06 -8.02
CA ALA A 119 0.73 11.23 -6.87
C ALA A 119 -0.30 11.37 -5.75
N GLN A 120 -0.96 10.26 -5.42
CA GLN A 120 -1.86 10.18 -4.27
C GLN A 120 -1.16 9.44 -3.14
N GLU A 121 -0.94 10.12 -2.01
CA GLU A 121 -0.34 9.50 -0.83
C GLU A 121 -1.33 8.54 -0.18
N ILE A 122 -0.90 7.30 0.06
CA ILE A 122 -1.65 6.27 0.75
C ILE A 122 -1.31 6.33 2.25
N PRO A 123 -2.31 6.38 3.15
CA PRO A 123 -2.06 6.42 4.58
C PRO A 123 -1.29 5.19 5.05
N ILE A 124 -0.21 5.42 5.79
CA ILE A 124 0.62 4.35 6.37
C ILE A 124 -0.19 3.65 7.47
N GLY A 125 -0.22 2.32 7.46
CA GLY A 125 -1.09 1.57 8.37
C GLY A 125 -2.57 1.63 8.01
N GLY A 126 -2.90 2.29 6.89
CA GLY A 126 -4.26 2.36 6.38
C GLY A 126 -4.70 1.04 5.74
N LYS A 127 -6.00 0.94 5.53
CA LYS A 127 -6.64 -0.21 4.86
C LYS A 127 -6.24 -0.31 3.40
N GLU A 128 -5.94 0.83 2.80
CA GLU A 128 -5.51 0.97 1.42
C GLU A 128 -4.12 0.34 1.23
N GLU A 129 -3.19 0.60 2.16
CA GLU A 129 -1.86 -0.03 2.17
C GLU A 129 -1.97 -1.55 2.38
N GLU A 130 -2.83 -1.99 3.31
CA GLU A 130 -3.13 -3.42 3.55
C GLU A 130 -3.71 -4.09 2.30
N SER A 131 -4.63 -3.42 1.60
CA SER A 131 -5.26 -3.95 0.38
C SER A 131 -4.25 -4.19 -0.73
N ILE A 132 -3.27 -3.30 -0.87
CA ILE A 132 -2.18 -3.48 -1.82
C ILE A 132 -1.34 -4.70 -1.47
N ALA A 133 -1.01 -4.90 -0.18
CA ALA A 133 -0.27 -6.10 0.24
C ALA A 133 -1.02 -7.39 -0.12
N VAL A 134 -2.32 -7.46 0.14
CA VAL A 134 -3.14 -8.64 -0.20
C VAL A 134 -3.18 -8.90 -1.71
N ILE A 135 -3.26 -7.85 -2.54
CA ILE A 135 -3.19 -7.99 -4.00
C ILE A 135 -1.86 -8.57 -4.44
N LEU A 136 -0.76 -8.03 -3.93
CA LEU A 136 0.57 -8.51 -4.25
C LEU A 136 0.74 -9.96 -3.81
N GLU A 137 0.29 -10.32 -2.61
CA GLU A 137 0.32 -11.70 -2.11
C GLU A 137 -0.47 -12.65 -2.99
N HIS A 138 -1.65 -12.23 -3.43
CA HIS A 138 -2.46 -13.02 -4.34
C HIS A 138 -1.73 -13.27 -5.66
N ILE A 139 -1.17 -12.22 -6.29
CA ILE A 139 -0.37 -12.35 -7.53
C ILE A 139 0.80 -13.31 -7.32
N MET A 140 1.51 -13.19 -6.20
CA MET A 140 2.65 -14.06 -5.90
C MET A 140 2.23 -15.52 -5.67
N SER A 141 1.11 -15.77 -5.00
CA SER A 141 0.59 -17.11 -4.74
C SER A 141 0.09 -17.84 -6.00
N GLU A 142 -0.38 -17.08 -7.01
CA GLU A 142 -0.75 -17.66 -8.31
C GLU A 142 0.48 -17.98 -9.16
N LYS A 143 1.58 -17.25 -8.95
CA LYS A 143 2.81 -17.36 -9.74
C LYS A 143 3.82 -18.36 -9.17
N LEU A 144 3.94 -18.43 -7.84
CA LEU A 144 5.02 -19.14 -7.14
C LEU A 144 4.49 -20.22 -6.21
N SER A 145 5.22 -21.32 -6.08
CA SER A 145 5.01 -22.29 -5.01
C SER A 145 5.50 -21.77 -3.66
N ASP A 146 5.01 -22.36 -2.57
CA ASP A 146 5.45 -22.05 -1.21
C ASP A 146 6.98 -22.18 -1.05
N GLU A 147 7.58 -23.20 -1.66
CA GLU A 147 9.03 -23.43 -1.65
C GLU A 147 9.78 -22.29 -2.35
N GLN A 148 9.26 -21.80 -3.48
CA GLN A 148 9.84 -20.65 -4.19
C GLN A 148 9.71 -19.36 -3.37
N MET A 149 8.55 -19.14 -2.72
CA MET A 149 8.35 -17.99 -1.84
C MET A 149 9.34 -18.01 -0.66
N VAL A 150 9.57 -19.17 -0.04
CA VAL A 150 10.55 -19.31 1.04
C VAL A 150 11.98 -19.05 0.54
N LYS A 151 12.36 -19.61 -0.62
CA LYS A 151 13.67 -19.38 -1.24
C LYS A 151 13.91 -17.88 -1.49
N LEU A 152 12.96 -17.19 -2.13
CA LEU A 152 13.12 -15.78 -2.50
C LEU A 152 13.14 -14.83 -1.29
N ASN A 153 12.51 -15.23 -0.18
CA ASN A 153 12.54 -14.47 1.07
C ASN A 153 13.82 -14.65 1.90
N SER A 154 14.63 -15.68 1.62
CA SER A 154 15.77 -16.07 2.46
C SER A 154 17.13 -16.03 1.77
N ALA A 155 17.16 -15.99 0.43
CA ALA A 155 18.40 -16.12 -0.33
C ALA A 155 19.06 -14.79 -0.69
N ASP A 156 20.37 -14.84 -0.89
CA ASP A 156 21.16 -13.76 -1.49
C ASP A 156 20.66 -13.51 -2.93
N CYS A 157 20.23 -12.27 -3.19
CA CYS A 157 19.68 -11.86 -4.47
C CYS A 157 20.69 -11.88 -5.62
N SER A 158 22.00 -12.01 -5.34
CA SER A 158 23.06 -12.02 -6.34
C SER A 158 22.97 -13.16 -7.37
N GLN A 159 22.25 -14.23 -7.03
CA GLN A 159 22.10 -15.42 -7.88
C GLN A 159 20.77 -15.47 -8.64
N PHE A 160 19.90 -14.47 -8.46
CA PHE A 160 18.58 -14.49 -9.06
C PHE A 160 18.62 -14.13 -10.54
N SER A 161 17.82 -14.86 -11.32
CA SER A 161 17.42 -14.39 -12.64
C SER A 161 16.70 -13.04 -12.53
N LYS A 162 16.61 -12.31 -13.65
CA LYS A 162 15.90 -11.01 -13.68
C LYS A 162 14.46 -11.13 -13.18
N GLU A 163 13.79 -12.24 -13.46
CA GLU A 163 12.40 -12.46 -13.05
C GLU A 163 12.31 -12.83 -11.56
N GLU A 164 13.18 -13.72 -11.07
CA GLU A 164 13.28 -14.02 -9.63
C GLU A 164 13.62 -12.77 -8.80
N PHE A 165 14.45 -11.88 -9.33
CA PHE A 165 14.78 -10.62 -8.66
C PHE A 165 13.56 -9.70 -8.54
N LYS A 166 12.74 -9.58 -9.60
CA LYS A 166 11.47 -8.84 -9.52
C LYS A 166 10.56 -9.44 -8.45
N ASP A 167 10.42 -10.77 -8.45
CA ASP A 167 9.58 -11.48 -7.49
C ASP A 167 10.05 -11.29 -6.05
N CYS A 168 11.36 -11.36 -5.81
CA CYS A 168 11.97 -11.06 -4.52
C CYS A 168 11.64 -9.63 -4.05
N VAL A 169 11.66 -8.66 -4.96
CA VAL A 169 11.35 -7.28 -4.59
C VAL A 169 9.87 -7.07 -4.30
N VAL A 170 8.97 -7.72 -5.02
CA VAL A 170 7.54 -7.72 -4.67
C VAL A 170 7.33 -8.31 -3.27
N LEU A 171 7.98 -9.43 -2.96
CA LEU A 171 7.94 -10.02 -1.60
C LEU A 171 8.52 -9.07 -0.54
N GLY A 172 9.60 -8.35 -0.86
CA GLY A 172 10.17 -7.31 0.00
C GLY A 172 9.21 -6.15 0.27
N ILE A 173 8.43 -5.72 -0.75
CA ILE A 173 7.38 -4.69 -0.60
C ILE A 173 6.27 -5.21 0.32
N ILE A 174 5.76 -6.43 0.09
CA ILE A 174 4.73 -7.06 0.92
C ILE A 174 5.18 -7.08 2.39
N LYS A 175 6.38 -7.60 2.64
CA LYS A 175 6.96 -7.67 3.99
C LYS A 175 7.05 -6.28 4.63
N LYS A 176 7.52 -5.28 3.89
CA LYS A 176 7.66 -3.91 4.40
C LYS A 176 6.32 -3.25 4.73
N ILE A 177 5.26 -3.54 3.97
CA ILE A 177 3.90 -3.10 4.31
C ILE A 177 3.43 -3.80 5.58
N LYS A 178 3.55 -5.13 5.68
CA LYS A 178 3.12 -5.90 6.86
C LYS A 178 3.85 -5.47 8.14
N ASP A 179 5.16 -5.30 8.08
CA ASP A 179 5.97 -4.80 9.20
C ASP A 179 5.52 -3.40 9.68
N ARG A 180 4.90 -2.57 8.83
CA ARG A 180 4.32 -1.28 9.23
C ARG A 180 2.95 -1.45 9.87
N GLN A 181 2.10 -2.29 9.30
CA GLN A 181 0.78 -2.60 9.86
C GLN A 181 0.92 -3.11 11.29
N ASP A 182 1.83 -4.06 11.53
CA ASP A 182 2.09 -4.60 12.87
C ASP A 182 2.58 -3.54 13.88
N ARG A 183 3.32 -2.52 13.42
CA ARG A 183 3.81 -1.42 14.28
C ARG A 183 2.76 -0.35 14.55
N ASN A 184 1.77 -0.20 13.67
CA ASN A 184 0.71 0.80 13.79
C ASN A 184 -0.48 0.32 14.64
N ILE A 185 -0.55 -0.97 14.97
CA ILE A 185 -1.47 -1.49 15.98
C ILE A 185 -0.92 -1.07 17.36
N ILE A 186 -1.41 0.07 17.88
CA ILE A 186 -1.26 0.41 19.30
C ILE A 186 -2.03 -0.67 20.08
N LYS A 187 -1.31 -1.58 20.74
CA LYS A 187 -1.88 -2.61 21.62
C LYS A 187 -2.42 -2.00 22.92
#